data_AF-A0A920REM9-F1
#
_entry.id   AF-A0A920REM9-F1
#
_cell.length_a   1.000
_cell.length_b   1.000
_cell.length_c   1.000
_cell.angle_alpha   90.00
_cell.angle_beta   90.00
_cell.angle_gamma   90.00
#
_symmetry.space_group_name_H-M   'P 1'
#
loop_
_entity.id
_entity.type
_entity.pdbx_description
1 polymer ?
#
loop_
_entity_poly.entity_id
_entity_poly.type
_entity_poly.pdbx_seq_one_letter_code
_entity_poly.pdbx_strand_id
1 'polypeptide(L)' 'MRGWLGDEIPLMVDANMRWSVSEAIRAARRLAGADIFWLEEPTIPDDVAGHARIAREGGRADREW' A
#
# COMPACT_ATOMS: atom_id res chain seq x y z
N MET A 1 -1.40 -5.23 15.47
CA MET A 1 -0.49 -6.08 14.68
C MET A 1 0.94 -5.54 14.74
N ARG A 2 1.26 -4.37 14.15
CA ARG A 2 2.62 -3.78 14.14
C ARG A 2 3.36 -3.87 15.49
N GLY A 3 2.75 -3.40 16.57
CA GLY A 3 3.38 -3.40 17.90
C GLY A 3 3.71 -4.78 18.48
N TRP A 4 3.09 -5.86 17.99
CA TRP A 4 3.42 -7.23 18.40
C TRP A 4 4.60 -7.82 17.60
N LEU A 5 4.84 -7.29 16.40
CA LEU A 5 5.90 -7.76 15.50
C LEU A 5 7.23 -7.02 15.73
N GLY A 6 7.19 -5.80 16.31
CA GLY A 6 8.36 -4.91 16.44
C GLY A 6 8.84 -4.37 15.10
N ASP A 7 9.48 -3.21 15.04
CA ASP A 7 9.66 -2.47 13.76
C ASP A 7 10.60 -3.12 12.74
N GLU A 8 11.38 -4.12 13.16
CA GLU A 8 12.35 -4.82 12.30
C GLU A 8 11.71 -5.81 11.33
N ILE A 9 10.48 -6.28 11.60
CA ILE A 9 9.79 -7.23 10.73
C ILE A 9 9.04 -6.46 9.64
N PRO A 10 9.33 -6.66 8.33
CA PRO A 10 8.56 -6.07 7.25
C PRO A 10 7.11 -6.53 7.28
N LEU A 11 6.17 -5.58 7.19
CA LEU A 11 4.74 -5.86 7.12
C LEU A 11 4.23 -5.62 5.71
N MET A 12 3.61 -6.63 5.10
CA MET A 12 3.08 -6.55 3.73
C MET A 12 1.55 -6.69 3.78
N VAL A 13 0.86 -6.03 2.85
CA VAL A 13 -0.59 -6.07 2.70
C VAL A 13 -0.91 -6.42 1.26
N ASP A 14 -1.74 -7.43 1.07
CA ASP A 14 -2.26 -7.82 -0.23
C ASP A 14 -3.75 -7.50 -0.30
N ALA A 15 -4.16 -6.78 -1.35
CA ALA A 15 -5.56 -6.42 -1.59
C ALA A 15 -6.24 -7.32 -2.64
N ASN A 16 -5.51 -8.28 -3.21
CA ASN A 16 -5.98 -9.27 -4.18
C ASN A 16 -6.82 -8.65 -5.30
N MET A 17 -6.32 -7.56 -5.88
CA MET A 17 -6.88 -6.82 -7.01
C MET A 17 -8.26 -6.21 -6.74
N ARG A 18 -8.70 -6.14 -5.47
CA ARG A 18 -10.12 -5.95 -5.15
C ARG A 18 -10.58 -4.50 -5.13
N TRP A 19 -9.68 -3.55 -4.93
CA TRP A 19 -10.07 -2.15 -4.76
C TRP A 19 -10.13 -1.40 -6.09
N SER A 20 -11.06 -0.46 -6.16
CA SER A 20 -10.95 0.64 -7.12
C SER A 20 -9.74 1.52 -6.79
N VAL A 21 -9.24 2.27 -7.78
CA VAL A 21 -8.13 3.21 -7.60
C VAL A 21 -8.35 4.18 -6.42
N SER A 22 -9.57 4.69 -6.27
CA SER A 22 -9.93 5.60 -5.18
C SER A 22 -9.92 4.91 -3.81
N GLU A 23 -10.34 3.65 -3.73
CA GLU A 23 -10.27 2.86 -2.50
C GLU A 23 -8.82 2.54 -2.13
N ALA A 24 -8.01 2.13 -3.09
CA ALA A 24 -6.60 1.86 -2.91
C ALA A 24 -5.83 3.08 -2.39
N ILE A 25 -6.07 4.27 -2.95
CA ILE A 25 -5.47 5.52 -2.45
C ILE A 25 -5.87 5.80 -1.00
N ARG A 26 -7.16 5.62 -0.65
CA ARG A 26 -7.62 5.81 0.73
C ARG A 26 -7.00 4.77 1.68
N ALA A 27 -6.85 3.53 1.23
CA ALA A 27 -6.23 2.46 2.01
C ALA A 27 -4.75 2.75 2.24
N ALA A 28 -3.99 3.07 1.18
CA ALA A 28 -2.57 3.42 1.26
C ALA A 28 -2.30 4.54 2.27
N ARG A 29 -3.08 5.63 2.22
CA ARG A 29 -2.96 6.74 3.17
C ARG A 29 -3.26 6.35 4.62
N ARG A 30 -4.20 5.44 4.85
CA ARG A 30 -4.51 4.93 6.19
C ARG A 30 -3.43 3.98 6.71
N LEU A 31 -2.84 3.20 5.81
CA LEU A 31 -1.78 2.25 6.13
C LEU A 31 -0.42 2.91 6.32
N ALA A 32 -0.23 4.16 5.90
CA ALA A 32 1.02 4.91 6.07
C ALA A 32 1.50 4.95 7.53
N GLY A 33 0.58 5.00 8.52
CA GLY A 33 0.93 5.00 9.94
C GLY A 33 1.36 3.63 10.50
N ALA A 34 1.25 2.56 9.71
CA ALA A 34 1.60 1.19 10.13
C ALA A 34 2.97 0.73 9.59
N ASP A 35 3.71 1.60 8.89
CA ASP A 35 5.01 1.30 8.27
C ASP A 35 4.97 0.00 7.44
N ILE A 36 3.98 -0.07 6.55
CA ILE A 36 3.87 -1.19 5.60
C ILE A 36 4.99 -1.13 4.58
N PHE A 37 5.63 -2.26 4.36
CA PHE A 37 6.70 -2.44 3.38
C PHE A 37 6.16 -2.48 1.95
N TRP A 38 5.04 -3.16 1.74
CA TRP A 38 4.44 -3.30 0.41
C TRP A 38 2.93 -3.38 0.48
N LEU A 39 2.27 -2.66 -0.43
CA LEU A 39 0.87 -2.85 -0.77
C LEU A 39 0.80 -3.56 -2.13
N GLU A 40 0.53 -4.86 -2.07
CA GLU A 40 0.42 -5.77 -3.20
C GLU A 40 -0.98 -5.72 -3.82
N GLU A 41 -1.02 -5.81 -5.15
CA GLU A 41 -2.23 -5.93 -5.97
C GLU A 41 -3.40 -5.03 -5.52
N PRO A 42 -3.19 -3.70 -5.38
CA PRO A 42 -4.24 -2.81 -4.91
C PRO A 42 -5.44 -2.76 -5.86
N THR A 43 -5.24 -3.01 -7.15
CA THR A 43 -6.30 -3.00 -8.17
C THR A 43 -5.98 -4.02 -9.26
N ILE A 44 -6.84 -4.14 -10.28
CA ILE A 44 -6.64 -5.08 -11.38
C ILE A 44 -5.32 -4.81 -12.12
N PRO A 45 -4.53 -5.85 -12.47
CA PRO A 45 -3.17 -5.69 -12.99
C PRO A 45 -3.11 -4.90 -14.31
N ASP A 46 -4.17 -4.98 -15.11
CA ASP A 46 -4.26 -4.31 -16.41
C ASP A 46 -4.39 -2.78 -16.31
N ASP A 47 -4.84 -2.25 -15.16
CA ASP A 47 -4.98 -0.80 -14.96
C ASP A 47 -3.65 -0.15 -14.56
N VAL A 48 -2.71 -0.11 -15.51
CA VAL A 48 -1.37 0.49 -15.31
C VAL A 48 -1.48 1.98 -14.94
N ALA A 49 -2.43 2.71 -15.52
CA ALA A 49 -2.67 4.11 -15.20
C ALA A 49 -3.19 4.28 -13.76
N GLY A 50 -4.09 3.39 -13.33
CA GLY A 50 -4.56 3.29 -11.96
C GLY A 50 -3.44 3.04 -10.97
N HIS A 51 -2.54 2.08 -11.26
CA HIS A 51 -1.35 1.82 -10.44
C HIS A 51 -0.46 3.05 -10.30
N ALA A 52 -0.15 3.73 -11.40
CA ALA A 52 0.63 4.97 -11.37
C ALA A 52 -0.04 6.06 -10.53
N ARG A 53 -1.37 6.16 -10.61
CA ARG A 53 -2.16 7.10 -9.81
C ARG A 53 -2.14 6.75 -8.33
N ILE A 54 -2.28 5.47 -7.97
CA ILE A 54 -2.18 4.98 -6.59
C ILE A 54 -0.80 5.31 -6.02
N ALA A 55 0.28 5.03 -6.75
CA ALA A 55 1.64 5.32 -6.29
C ALA A 55 1.90 6.83 -6.08
N ARG A 56 1.31 7.68 -6.92
CA ARG A 56 1.45 9.14 -6.80
C ARG A 56 0.62 9.74 -5.67
N GLU A 57 -0.62 9.27 -5.50
CA GLU A 57 -1.60 9.90 -4.60
C GLU A 57 -1.73 9.18 -3.24
N GLY A 58 -1.36 7.91 -3.16
CA GLY A 58 -1.45 7.07 -1.96
C GLY A 58 -0.39 7.37 -0.90
N GLY A 59 0.70 8.05 -1.28
CA GLY A 59 1.88 8.26 -0.44
C GLY A 59 2.86 7.11 -0.54
N ARG A 60 4.14 7.38 -0.29
CA ARG A 60 5.19 6.37 -0.15
C ARG A 60 5.49 6.20 1.34
N ALA A 61 5.83 4.99 1.76
CA ALA A 61 6.55 4.84 3.02
C ALA A 61 7.95 5.43 2.79
N ASP A 62 8.33 6.45 3.55
CA ASP A 62 9.62 7.15 3.45
C ASP A 62 10.76 6.25 3.99
N ARG A 63 10.97 5.08 3.38
CA ARG A 63 12.16 4.27 3.60
C ARG A 63 13.18 4.57 2.50
N GLU A 64 14.34 5.07 2.93
CA GLU A 64 15.54 5.08 2.12
C GLU A 64 15.99 3.63 1.91
N TRP A 65 16.32 3.28 0.66
CA TRP A 65 16.71 1.93 0.24
C TRP A 65 18.19 1.67 0.46
#